data_AF-A0A3B0BFM7-F1
#
_entry.id   AF-A0A3B0BFM7-F1
#
_cell.length_a   1.000
_cell.length_b   1.000
_cell.length_c   1.000
_cell.angle_alpha   90.00
_cell.angle_beta   90.00
_cell.angle_gamma   90.00
#
_symmetry.space_group_name_H-M   'P 1'
#
loop_
_entity.id
_entity.type
_entity.pdbx_description
1 polymer ?
#
loop_
_entity_poly.entity_id
_entity_poly.type
_entity_poly.pdbx_seq_one_letter_code
_entity_poly.pdbx_strand_id
1 'polypeptide(L)' 'MLCKDCLNPVIEGPEGGYVCGQCFHVVEPNGYAERRAEGVRRAAEERRIRTEERRARAQARNRAWP' A
#
# COMPACT_ATOMS: atom_id res chain seq x y z
N MET A 1 24.20 5.49 11.05
CA MET A 1 24.07 4.03 10.93
C MET A 1 24.79 3.59 9.64
N LEU A 2 25.20 2.32 9.52
CA LEU A 2 25.74 1.75 8.28
C LEU A 2 24.73 0.80 7.65
N CYS A 3 24.67 0.77 6.32
CA CYS A 3 23.90 -0.24 5.59
C CYS A 3 24.43 -1.63 5.92
N LYS A 4 23.53 -2.58 6.18
CA LYS A 4 23.91 -3.95 6.56
C LYS A 4 24.56 -4.76 5.42
N ASP A 5 24.29 -4.37 4.17
CA ASP A 5 24.75 -5.11 2.99
C ASP A 5 26.05 -4.53 2.41
N CYS A 6 26.16 -3.21 2.27
CA CYS A 6 27.31 -2.55 1.62
C CYS A 6 28.13 -1.64 2.54
N LEU A 7 27.76 -1.52 3.81
CA LEU A 7 28.42 -0.67 4.82
C LEU A 7 28.48 0.83 4.50
N ASN A 8 27.78 1.30 3.46
CA ASN A 8 27.68 2.72 3.17
C ASN A 8 26.89 3.45 4.28
N PRO A 9 27.25 4.70 4.62
CA PRO A 9 26.48 5.48 5.58
C PRO A 9 25.01 5.63 5.16
N VAL A 10 24.10 5.46 6.12
CA VAL A 10 22.66 5.64 5.95
C VAL A 10 22.08 6.44 7.11
N ILE A 11 20.94 7.09 6.83
CA ILE A 11 20.12 7.82 7.80
C ILE A 11 18.86 6.99 8.04
N GLU A 12 18.60 6.67 9.31
CA GLU A 12 17.34 6.04 9.70
C GLU A 12 16.18 7.03 9.59
N GLY A 13 15.04 6.56 9.09
CA GLY A 13 13.79 7.28 9.15
C GLY A 13 13.23 7.33 10.57
N PRO A 14 12.20 8.16 10.82
CA PRO A 14 11.65 8.39 12.15
C PRO A 14 11.08 7.13 12.83
N GLU A 15 10.73 6.10 12.05
CA GLU A 15 10.19 4.83 12.56
C GLU A 15 11.24 3.68 12.58
N GLY A 16 12.53 3.97 12.35
CA GLY A 16 13.62 2.98 12.45
C GLY A 16 13.88 2.12 11.19
N GLY A 17 13.33 2.51 10.04
CA GLY A 17 13.62 1.91 8.73
C GLY A 17 14.55 2.80 7.89
N TYR A 18 15.17 2.25 6.84
CA TYR A 18 15.99 3.03 5.90
C TYR A 18 16.04 2.41 4.49
N VAL A 19 16.42 3.23 3.51
CA VAL A 19 16.78 2.77 2.16
C VAL A 19 18.22 3.21 1.88
N CYS A 20 19.08 2.25 1.53
CA CYS A 20 20.45 2.57 1.14
C CYS A 20 20.49 3.18 -0.26
N GLY A 21 21.03 4.39 -0.39
CA GLY A 21 21.15 5.07 -1.69
C GLY A 21 22.18 4.46 -2.65
N GLN A 22 23.02 3.52 -2.19
CA GLN A 22 24.07 2.92 -3.02
C GLN A 22 23.71 1.51 -3.52
N CYS A 23 23.30 0.61 -2.63
CA CYS A 23 22.95 -0.78 -2.99
C CYS A 23 21.45 -1.04 -3.03
N PHE A 24 20.61 -0.04 -2.73
CA PHE A 24 19.16 -0.14 -2.66
C PHE A 24 18.61 -1.14 -1.65
N HIS A 25 19.44 -1.56 -0.68
CA HIS A 25 18.98 -2.36 0.44
C HIS A 25 17.92 -1.61 1.24
N VAL A 26 16.80 -2.28 1.53
CA VAL A 26 15.66 -1.72 2.27
C VAL A 26 15.53 -2.42 3.62
N VAL A 27 15.49 -1.63 4.69
CA VAL A 27 15.06 -2.06 6.01
C VAL A 27 13.73 -1.40 6.30
N GLU A 28 12.70 -2.22 6.42
CA GLU A 28 11.35 -1.75 6.76
C GLU A 28 11.23 -1.50 8.27
N PRO A 29 10.53 -0.44 8.69
CA PRO A 29 10.27 -0.19 10.10
C PRO A 29 9.30 -1.23 10.67
N ASN A 30 9.30 -1.38 12.00
CA ASN A 30 8.44 -2.34 12.69
C ASN A 30 6.94 -2.10 12.38
N GLY A 31 6.20 -3.19 12.18
CA GLY A 31 4.76 -3.14 11.90
C GLY A 31 4.39 -2.69 10.49
N TYR A 32 5.36 -2.36 9.63
CA TYR A 32 5.07 -1.83 8.30
C TYR A 32 4.47 -2.87 7.37
N ALA A 33 4.87 -4.15 7.49
CA ALA A 33 4.29 -5.25 6.73
C ALA A 33 2.79 -5.40 7.02
N GLU A 34 2.40 -5.31 8.29
CA GLU A 34 1.02 -5.39 8.76
C GLU A 34 0.20 -4.18 8.29
N ARG A 35 0.73 -2.97 8.45
CA ARG A 35 0.09 -1.73 7.95
C ARG A 35 -0.12 -1.79 6.44
N ARG A 36 0.88 -2.30 5.69
CA ARG A 36 0.78 -2.51 4.25
C ARG A 36 -0.31 -3.52 3.91
N ALA A 37 -0.34 -4.67 4.58
CA ALA A 37 -1.35 -5.70 4.34
C ALA A 37 -2.77 -5.21 4.64
N GLU A 38 -2.94 -4.43 5.71
CA GLU A 38 -4.20 -3.77 6.02
C GLU A 38 -4.62 -2.77 4.94
N GLY A 39 -3.69 -1.91 4.49
CA GLY A 39 -3.95 -0.98 3.39
C GLY A 39 -4.39 -1.67 2.10
N VAL A 40 -3.76 -2.80 1.76
CA VAL A 40 -4.15 -3.61 0.59
C VAL A 40 -5.57 -4.18 0.75
N ARG A 41 -5.91 -4.71 1.94
CA ARG A 41 -7.27 -5.23 2.22
C ARG A 41 -8.32 -4.13 2.10
N ARG A 42 -8.09 -2.97 2.72
CA ARG A 42 -9.00 -1.81 2.66
C ARG A 42 -9.20 -1.33 1.22
N ALA A 43 -8.11 -1.19 0.46
CA ALA A 43 -8.18 -0.80 -0.95
C ALA A 43 -8.90 -1.84 -1.83
N ALA A 44 -8.83 -3.13 -1.50
CA ALA A 44 -9.60 -4.17 -2.19
C ALA A 44 -11.10 -4.06 -1.87
N GLU A 45 -11.46 -3.83 -0.61
CA GLU A 45 -12.84 -3.64 -0.17
C GLU A 45 -13.48 -2.41 -0.82
N GLU A 46 -12.81 -1.26 -0.79
CA GLU A 46 -13.30 -0.04 -1.46
C GLU A 46 -13.53 -0.25 -2.96
N ARG A 47 -12.64 -1.01 -3.63
CA ARG A 47 -12.82 -1.36 -5.05
C ARG A 47 -14.04 -2.25 -5.29
N ARG A 48 -14.35 -3.16 -4.37
CA ARG A 48 -15.57 -3.99 -4.43
C ARG A 48 -16.81 -3.13 -4.30
N ILE A 49 -16.89 -2.30 -3.26
CA ILE A 49 -18.02 -1.38 -3.01
C ILE A 49 -18.28 -0.50 -4.23
N ARG A 50 -17.25 0.18 -4.76
CA ARG A 50 -17.38 1.02 -5.97
C ARG A 50 -17.86 0.24 -7.19
N THR A 51 -17.53 -1.04 -7.29
CA THR A 51 -17.96 -1.89 -8.40
C THR A 51 -19.41 -2.32 -8.24
N GLU A 52 -19.82 -2.70 -7.03
CA GLU A 52 -21.20 -3.04 -6.68
C GLU A 52 -22.13 -1.84 -6.90
N GLU A 53 -21.75 -0.65 -6.43
CA GLU A 53 -22.50 0.58 -6.68
C GLU A 53 -22.63 0.90 -8.18
N ARG A 54 -21.56 0.75 -8.96
CA ARG A 54 -21.61 0.95 -10.41
C ARG A 54 -22.59 0.00 -11.09
N ARG A 55 -22.60 -1.28 -10.66
CA ARG A 55 -23.54 -2.28 -11.17
C ARG A 55 -24.97 -1.93 -10.79
N ALA A 56 -25.22 -1.54 -9.54
CA ALA A 56 -26.56 -1.13 -9.08
C ALA A 56 -27.08 0.08 -9.88
N ARG A 57 -26.25 1.11 -10.08
CA ARG A 57 -26.61 2.28 -10.90
C ARG A 57 -26.91 1.90 -12.36
N ALA A 58 -26.12 1.01 -12.95
CA ALA A 58 -26.37 0.53 -14.32
C ALA A 58 -27.68 -0.25 -14.43
N GLN A 59 -27.98 -1.12 -13.46
CA GLN A 59 -29.24 -1.87 -13.42
C GLN A 59 -30.45 -0.96 -13.24
N ALA A 60 -30.37 0.02 -12.33
CA ALA A 60 -31.43 1.00 -12.12
C ALA A 60 -31.70 1.81 -13.40
N ARG A 61 -30.65 2.24 -14.10
CA ARG A 61 -30.78 2.92 -15.40
C ARG A 61 -31.45 2.04 -16.45
N ASN A 62 -31.02 0.78 -16.57
CA ASN A 62 -31.62 -0.15 -17.54
C ASN A 62 -33.09 -0.45 -17.21
N ARG A 63 -33.48 -0.47 -15.93
CA ARG A 63 -34.88 -0.65 -15.51
C ARG A 63 -35.74 0.58 -15.76
N ALA A 64 -35.14 1.77 -15.76
CA ALA A 64 -35.82 3.05 -15.96
C ALA A 64 -36.03 3.42 -17.44
N TRP A 65 -35.44 2.67 -18.38
CA TRP A 65 -35.59 2.90 -19.82
C TRP A 65 -36.28 1.69 -20.47
N PRO A 66 -37.55 1.81 -20.92
CA PRO A 66 -38.27 0.75 -21.61
C PRO A 66 -37.75 0.49 -23.03
#